data_AF-A0A508B732-F1
#
_entry.id   AF-A0A508B732-F1
#
_cell.length_a   1.000
_cell.length_b   1.000
_cell.length_c   1.000
_cell.angle_alpha   90.00
_cell.angle_beta   90.00
_cell.angle_gamma   90.00
#
_symmetry.space_group_name_H-M   'P 1'
#
loop_
_entity.id
_entity.type
_entity.pdbx_description
1 polymer ?
#
loop_
_entity_poly.entity_id
_entity_poly.type
_entity_poly.pdbx_seq_one_letter_code
_entity_poly.pdbx_strand_id
1 'polypeptide(L)'
;MKPAATASPSAPTGPSVGTFVAGPMVLAGLILAAALTRLLPHPPNFSPVAAIALFGGAYFASRQWAFIVPLVAMLISDLALASINGGIYASWFSGVGIWLGYACVALTTALGFGLRGRVGGGRVLGFGLAASVLFFVASNFGAWLMMPEYPKSVGGLGMAYTAAIPFFQWTVLGTLFYSALLFGGFALLRSRVPALRAQTA
;
A
#
# COMPACT_ATOMS: atom_id res chain seq x y z
N MET A 1 73.24 2.30 16.55
CA MET A 1 72.33 3.15 15.74
C MET A 1 71.10 2.33 15.37
N LYS A 2 69.91 2.75 15.80
CA LYS A 2 68.63 2.05 15.61
C LYS A 2 67.95 2.62 14.35
N PRO A 3 67.42 1.82 13.42
CA PRO A 3 66.70 2.38 12.27
C PRO A 3 65.33 2.90 12.71
N ALA A 4 65.00 4.11 12.26
CA ALA A 4 63.74 4.79 12.50
C ALA A 4 62.60 4.13 11.71
N ALA A 5 61.48 3.88 12.38
CA ALA A 5 60.26 3.38 11.78
C ALA A 5 59.58 4.48 10.94
N THR A 6 59.32 4.19 9.66
CA THR A 6 58.53 5.03 8.77
C THR A 6 57.03 4.79 9.05
N ALA A 7 56.36 5.77 9.64
CA ALA A 7 54.91 5.75 9.81
C ALA A 7 54.22 5.96 8.44
N SER A 8 53.30 5.05 8.08
CA SER A 8 52.43 5.21 6.92
C SER A 8 51.37 6.31 7.16
N PRO A 9 50.98 7.09 6.15
CA PRO A 9 49.96 8.13 6.31
C PRO A 9 48.58 7.49 6.49
N SER A 10 47.92 7.81 7.60
CA SER A 10 46.53 7.46 7.87
C SER A 10 45.62 8.10 6.82
N ALA A 11 44.76 7.28 6.21
CA ALA A 11 43.73 7.75 5.29
C ALA A 11 42.78 8.73 6.01
N PRO A 12 42.33 9.81 5.35
CA PRO A 12 41.36 10.72 5.95
C PRO A 12 40.01 10.01 6.09
N THR A 13 39.60 9.76 7.33
CA THR A 13 38.22 9.42 7.68
C THR A 13 37.37 10.67 7.51
N GLY A 14 36.95 10.92 6.27
CA GLY A 14 35.89 11.90 6.00
C GLY A 14 34.63 11.51 6.76
N PRO A 15 33.85 12.47 7.29
CA PRO A 15 32.58 12.16 7.94
C PRO A 15 31.69 11.40 6.94
N SER A 16 31.16 10.25 7.36
CA SER A 16 30.10 9.55 6.65
C SER A 16 28.90 10.47 6.63
N VAL A 17 28.78 11.28 5.55
CA VAL A 17 27.57 12.04 5.25
C VAL A 17 26.46 11.01 5.24
N GLY A 18 25.64 11.02 6.30
CA GLY A 18 24.63 10.02 6.54
C GLY A 18 23.78 9.91 5.30
N THR A 19 23.89 8.77 4.59
CA THR A 19 23.05 8.48 3.45
C THR A 19 21.62 8.55 3.95
N PHE A 20 20.91 9.64 3.64
CA PHE A 20 19.47 9.70 3.82
C PHE A 20 18.91 8.40 3.24
N VAL A 21 18.01 7.77 3.98
CA VAL A 21 17.39 6.49 3.65
C VAL A 21 16.38 6.73 2.51
N ALA A 22 16.92 7.10 1.35
CA ALA A 22 16.19 7.61 0.20
C ALA A 22 15.20 6.58 -0.34
N GLY A 23 15.53 5.28 -0.26
CA GLY A 23 14.65 4.20 -0.66
C GLY A 23 13.31 4.21 0.07
N PRO A 24 13.28 3.91 1.38
CA PRO A 24 12.07 3.98 2.20
C PRO A 24 11.31 5.32 2.12
N MET A 25 12.01 6.45 2.03
CA MET A 25 11.35 7.76 1.86
C MET A 25 10.65 7.88 0.50
N VAL A 26 11.27 7.43 -0.58
CA VAL A 26 10.65 7.37 -1.92
C VAL A 26 9.45 6.43 -1.92
N LEU A 27 9.56 5.25 -1.31
CA LEU A 27 8.45 4.31 -1.19
C LEU A 27 7.27 4.93 -0.44
N ALA A 28 7.53 5.58 0.69
CA ALA A 28 6.50 6.26 1.48
C ALA A 28 5.88 7.44 0.71
N GLY A 29 6.69 8.22 -0.02
CA GLY A 29 6.22 9.31 -0.86
C GLY A 29 5.31 8.82 -1.99
N LEU A 30 5.67 7.74 -2.68
CA LEU A 30 4.83 7.13 -3.73
C LEU A 30 3.51 6.61 -3.17
N ILE A 31 3.54 5.94 -2.00
CA ILE A 31 2.34 5.44 -1.32
C ILE A 31 1.43 6.59 -0.91
N LEU A 32 1.97 7.65 -0.31
CA LEU A 32 1.20 8.82 0.10
C LEU A 32 0.59 9.53 -1.10
N ALA A 33 1.39 9.79 -2.14
CA ALA A 33 0.91 10.43 -3.37
C ALA A 33 -0.22 9.62 -4.01
N ALA A 34 -0.08 8.29 -4.10
CA ALA A 34 -1.14 7.42 -4.59
C ALA A 34 -2.38 7.50 -3.69
N ALA A 35 -2.24 7.37 -2.36
CA ALA A 35 -3.37 7.46 -1.43
C ALA A 35 -4.16 8.79 -1.58
N LEU A 36 -3.47 9.90 -1.80
CA LEU A 36 -4.11 11.21 -2.01
C LEU A 36 -4.88 11.33 -3.34
N THR A 37 -4.67 10.44 -4.31
CA THR A 37 -5.51 10.42 -5.53
C THR A 37 -6.97 10.08 -5.24
N ARG A 38 -7.28 9.53 -4.05
CA ARG A 38 -8.65 9.32 -3.58
C ARG A 38 -9.45 10.62 -3.44
N LEU A 39 -8.78 11.77 -3.39
CA LEU A 39 -9.43 13.09 -3.36
C LEU A 39 -9.98 13.49 -4.74
N LEU A 40 -9.49 12.87 -5.82
CA LEU A 40 -9.97 13.12 -7.16
C LEU A 40 -11.31 12.40 -7.38
N PRO A 41 -12.21 12.94 -8.21
CA PRO A 41 -13.42 12.21 -8.61
C PRO A 41 -13.06 10.90 -9.29
N HIS A 42 -13.59 9.79 -8.77
CA HIS A 42 -13.34 8.45 -9.29
C HIS A 42 -14.59 7.58 -9.15
N PRO A 43 -14.74 6.51 -9.95
CA PRO A 43 -15.81 5.53 -9.76
C PRO A 43 -15.77 4.89 -8.37
N PRO A 44 -16.91 4.40 -7.84
CA PRO A 44 -16.91 3.65 -6.59
C PRO A 44 -15.92 2.48 -6.63
N ASN A 45 -15.20 2.24 -5.54
CA ASN A 45 -14.16 1.21 -5.40
C ASN A 45 -12.94 1.32 -6.33
N PHE A 46 -12.91 2.24 -7.30
CA PHE A 46 -11.69 2.54 -8.07
C PHE A 46 -10.72 3.32 -7.17
N SER A 47 -9.80 2.62 -6.52
CA SER A 47 -8.99 3.19 -5.44
C SER A 47 -7.57 2.60 -5.41
N PRO A 48 -6.56 3.39 -5.01
CA PRO A 48 -5.17 2.94 -4.86
C PRO A 48 -4.93 2.01 -3.66
N VAL A 49 -5.90 1.85 -2.76
CA VAL A 49 -5.72 1.27 -1.42
C VAL A 49 -5.11 -0.14 -1.45
N ALA A 50 -5.60 -1.04 -2.29
CA ALA A 50 -5.03 -2.39 -2.42
C ALA A 50 -3.61 -2.36 -3.02
N ALA A 51 -3.36 -1.47 -3.99
CA ALA A 51 -2.07 -1.35 -4.66
C ALA A 51 -0.98 -0.82 -3.71
N ILE A 52 -1.27 0.21 -2.90
CA ILE A 52 -0.32 0.74 -1.91
C ILE A 52 0.01 -0.28 -0.83
N ALA A 53 -0.96 -1.11 -0.44
CA ALA A 53 -0.78 -2.19 0.53
C ALA A 53 0.14 -3.28 -0.02
N LEU A 54 -0.15 -3.81 -1.23
CA LEU A 54 0.71 -4.77 -1.92
C LEU A 54 2.12 -4.22 -2.11
N PHE A 55 2.24 -2.96 -2.56
CA PHE A 55 3.52 -2.29 -2.79
C PHE A 55 4.33 -2.12 -1.50
N GLY A 56 3.66 -1.73 -0.40
CA GLY A 56 4.27 -1.65 0.92
C GLY A 56 4.81 -3.01 1.39
N GLY A 57 4.01 -4.07 1.26
CA GLY A 57 4.43 -5.44 1.55
C GLY A 57 5.63 -5.89 0.70
N ALA A 58 5.64 -5.54 -0.58
CA ALA A 58 6.65 -5.97 -1.53
C ALA A 58 8.04 -5.33 -1.31
N TYR A 59 8.10 -4.05 -0.89
CA TYR A 59 9.34 -3.27 -0.93
C TYR A 59 9.90 -2.81 0.42
N PHE A 60 9.10 -2.65 1.47
CA PHE A 60 9.67 -2.33 2.78
C PHE A 60 10.38 -3.55 3.36
N ALA A 61 11.67 -3.44 3.66
CA ALA A 61 12.42 -4.52 4.31
C ALA A 61 11.84 -4.85 5.70
N SER A 62 11.63 -3.80 6.52
CA SER A 62 10.98 -3.93 7.82
C SER A 62 9.49 -4.25 7.65
N ARG A 63 9.04 -5.31 8.32
CA ARG A 63 7.61 -5.67 8.35
C ARG A 63 6.77 -4.59 9.01
N GLN A 64 7.28 -3.93 10.06
CA GLN A 64 6.56 -2.85 10.74
C GLN A 64 6.25 -1.71 9.78
N TRP A 65 7.26 -1.23 9.05
CA TRP A 65 7.08 -0.14 8.08
C TRP A 65 6.23 -0.53 6.88
N ALA A 66 6.26 -1.80 6.46
CA ALA A 66 5.38 -2.31 5.41
C ALA A 66 3.89 -2.15 5.76
N PHE A 67 3.52 -2.26 7.04
CA PHE A 67 2.15 -2.03 7.51
C PHE A 67 1.87 -0.56 7.84
N ILE A 68 2.76 0.07 8.62
CA ILE A 68 2.56 1.44 9.11
C ILE A 68 2.37 2.41 7.95
N VAL A 69 3.20 2.34 6.91
CA VAL A 69 3.18 3.34 5.85
C VAL A 69 1.88 3.32 5.04
N PRO A 70 1.38 2.19 4.51
CA PRO A 70 0.07 2.15 3.85
C PRO A 70 -1.09 2.55 4.77
N LEU A 71 -1.10 2.12 6.04
CA LEU A 71 -2.17 2.44 6.99
C LEU A 71 -2.20 3.93 7.35
N VAL A 72 -1.03 4.53 7.59
CA VAL A 72 -0.92 5.97 7.86
C VAL A 72 -1.28 6.78 6.62
N ALA A 73 -0.85 6.36 5.43
CA ALA A 73 -1.24 7.03 4.18
C ALA A 73 -2.75 6.97 3.96
N MET A 74 -3.38 5.83 4.25
CA MET A 74 -4.83 5.68 4.23
C MET A 74 -5.49 6.64 5.22
N LEU A 75 -5.03 6.70 6.47
CA LEU A 75 -5.52 7.63 7.50
C LEU A 75 -5.42 9.09 7.09
N ILE A 76 -4.27 9.51 6.55
CA ILE A 76 -4.09 10.88 6.06
C ILE A 76 -5.10 11.18 4.95
N SER A 77 -5.29 10.26 4.00
CA SER A 77 -6.26 10.45 2.91
C SER A 77 -7.72 10.44 3.41
N ASP A 78 -8.06 9.63 4.42
CA ASP A 78 -9.40 9.63 5.03
C ASP A 78 -9.69 10.94 5.76
N LEU A 79 -8.72 11.44 6.54
CA LEU A 79 -8.84 12.73 7.21
C LEU A 79 -8.99 13.85 6.19
N ALA A 80 -8.19 13.85 5.11
CA ALA A 80 -8.29 14.84 4.06
C ALA A 80 -9.66 14.79 3.35
N LEU A 81 -10.18 13.59 3.05
CA LEU A 81 -11.53 13.42 2.50
C LEU A 81 -12.61 13.98 3.43
N ALA A 82 -12.52 13.69 4.73
CA ALA A 82 -13.44 14.19 5.73
C ALA A 82 -13.37 15.72 5.89
N SER A 83 -12.17 16.30 5.87
CA SER A 83 -11.98 17.75 5.99
C SER A 83 -12.46 18.52 4.76
N ILE A 84 -12.24 17.99 3.54
CA ILE A 84 -12.56 18.68 2.29
C ILE A 84 -14.03 18.52 1.91
N ASN A 85 -14.55 17.28 2.00
CA ASN A 85 -15.89 16.96 1.51
C ASN A 85 -16.95 16.92 2.63
N GLY A 86 -16.54 16.77 3.89
CA GLY A 86 -17.46 16.67 5.02
C GLY A 86 -18.48 15.54 4.91
N GLY A 87 -19.62 15.69 5.60
CA GLY A 87 -20.78 14.81 5.46
C GLY A 87 -20.48 13.32 5.68
N ILE A 88 -20.78 12.51 4.67
CA ILE A 88 -20.60 11.04 4.71
C ILE A 88 -19.14 10.69 5.05
N TYR A 89 -18.16 11.42 4.53
CA TYR A 89 -16.75 11.14 4.78
C TYR A 89 -16.36 11.39 6.24
N ALA A 90 -16.92 12.42 6.88
CA ALA A 90 -16.72 12.65 8.31
C ALA A 90 -17.41 11.57 9.17
N SER A 91 -18.56 11.06 8.73
CA SER A 91 -19.29 9.98 9.43
C SER A 91 -18.58 8.63 9.40
N TRP A 92 -17.61 8.41 8.51
CA TRP A 92 -16.86 7.15 8.48
C TRP A 92 -16.13 6.87 9.79
N PHE A 93 -15.67 7.92 10.48
CA PHE A 93 -14.94 7.78 11.74
C PHE A 93 -15.81 7.34 12.93
N SER A 94 -17.15 7.43 12.82
CA SER A 94 -18.07 6.93 13.84
C SER A 94 -18.58 5.51 13.56
N GLY A 95 -18.36 4.99 12.35
CA GLY A 95 -18.83 3.67 11.92
C GLY A 95 -17.79 2.57 12.06
N VAL A 96 -18.22 1.33 12.32
CA VAL A 96 -17.31 0.17 12.40
C VAL A 96 -16.70 -0.18 11.03
N GLY A 97 -17.36 0.21 9.95
CA GLY A 97 -16.95 -0.08 8.56
C GLY A 97 -15.57 0.48 8.19
N ILE A 98 -15.13 1.60 8.80
CA ILE A 98 -13.79 2.14 8.57
C ILE A 98 -12.73 1.11 8.98
N TRP A 99 -12.89 0.46 10.13
CA TRP A 99 -11.93 -0.52 10.65
C TRP A 99 -11.79 -1.75 9.75
N LEU A 100 -12.88 -2.16 9.09
CA LEU A 100 -12.84 -3.24 8.10
C LEU A 100 -11.96 -2.88 6.90
N GLY A 101 -12.00 -1.63 6.44
CA GLY A 101 -11.12 -1.13 5.39
C GLY A 101 -9.64 -1.22 5.79
N TYR A 102 -9.31 -0.82 7.02
CA TYR A 102 -7.95 -0.90 7.55
C TYR A 102 -7.48 -2.35 7.73
N ALA A 103 -8.38 -3.24 8.16
CA ALA A 103 -8.09 -4.68 8.23
C ALA A 103 -7.80 -5.24 6.84
N CYS A 104 -8.57 -4.86 5.80
CA CYS A 104 -8.30 -5.25 4.42
C CYS A 104 -6.94 -4.75 3.93
N VAL A 105 -6.54 -3.52 4.29
CA VAL A 105 -5.18 -3.01 3.99
C VAL A 105 -4.12 -3.86 4.65
N ALA A 106 -4.26 -4.17 5.94
CA ALA A 106 -3.31 -5.02 6.64
C ALA A 106 -3.22 -6.42 5.99
N LEU A 107 -4.34 -7.07 5.72
CA LEU A 107 -4.35 -8.38 5.05
C LEU A 107 -3.71 -8.32 3.65
N THR A 108 -3.97 -7.26 2.89
CA THR A 108 -3.38 -7.06 1.57
C THR A 108 -1.87 -6.77 1.64
N THR A 109 -1.42 -6.02 2.65
CA THR A 109 0.01 -5.83 2.91
C THR A 109 0.71 -7.15 3.23
N ALA A 110 0.08 -8.00 4.05
CA ALA A 110 0.60 -9.33 4.35
C ALA A 110 0.69 -10.20 3.09
N LEU A 111 -0.34 -10.15 2.22
CA LEU A 111 -0.31 -10.78 0.90
C LEU A 111 0.87 -10.25 0.07
N GLY A 112 1.14 -8.94 0.10
CA GLY A 112 2.27 -8.30 -0.58
C GLY A 112 3.65 -8.85 -0.19
N PHE A 113 3.82 -9.48 0.98
CA PHE A 113 5.08 -10.12 1.35
C PHE A 113 5.48 -11.25 0.39
N GLY A 114 4.52 -11.89 -0.28
CA GLY A 114 4.80 -12.91 -1.30
C GLY A 114 5.52 -12.36 -2.55
N LEU A 115 5.53 -11.04 -2.75
CA LEU A 115 6.22 -10.37 -3.85
C LEU A 115 7.68 -10.01 -3.53
N ARG A 116 8.10 -10.07 -2.27
CA ARG A 116 9.45 -9.64 -1.84
C ARG A 116 10.55 -10.38 -2.59
N GLY A 117 11.47 -9.61 -3.18
CA GLY A 117 12.60 -10.13 -3.98
C GLY A 117 12.20 -10.83 -5.29
N ARG A 118 10.91 -10.85 -5.65
CA ARG A 118 10.38 -11.59 -6.81
C ARG A 118 9.41 -10.76 -7.64
N VAL A 119 9.39 -9.44 -7.47
CA VAL A 119 8.49 -8.55 -8.20
C VAL A 119 8.71 -8.72 -9.71
N GLY A 120 7.62 -8.93 -10.44
CA GLY A 120 7.58 -8.98 -11.90
C GLY A 120 6.15 -8.82 -12.39
N GLY A 121 5.96 -8.38 -13.65
CA GLY A 121 4.65 -7.99 -14.18
C GLY A 121 3.55 -9.04 -13.97
N GLY A 122 3.81 -10.31 -14.30
CA GLY A 122 2.84 -11.39 -14.11
C GLY A 122 2.50 -11.67 -12.64
N ARG A 123 3.47 -11.52 -11.72
CA ARG A 123 3.22 -11.64 -10.28
C ARG A 123 2.44 -10.46 -9.74
N VAL A 124 2.76 -9.23 -10.17
CA VAL A 124 2.00 -8.03 -9.79
C VAL A 124 0.54 -8.15 -10.25
N LEU A 125 0.31 -8.64 -11.48
CA LEU A 125 -1.04 -8.94 -11.97
C LEU A 125 -1.75 -9.98 -11.10
N GLY A 126 -1.12 -11.12 -10.83
CA GLY A 126 -1.72 -12.19 -10.02
C GLY A 126 -2.02 -11.78 -8.58
N PHE A 127 -1.09 -11.08 -7.92
CA PHE A 127 -1.29 -10.57 -6.56
C PHE A 127 -2.30 -9.42 -6.54
N GLY A 128 -2.37 -8.59 -7.58
CA GLY A 128 -3.39 -7.57 -7.74
C GLY A 128 -4.79 -8.17 -7.81
N LEU A 129 -4.99 -9.21 -8.63
CA LEU A 129 -6.26 -9.94 -8.70
C LEU A 129 -6.61 -10.61 -7.37
N ALA A 130 -5.63 -11.26 -6.73
CA ALA A 130 -5.83 -11.88 -5.42
C ALA A 130 -6.21 -10.85 -4.34
N ALA A 131 -5.59 -9.67 -4.35
CA ALA A 131 -5.94 -8.56 -3.45
C ALA A 131 -7.35 -8.03 -3.72
N SER A 132 -7.75 -7.91 -4.98
CA SER A 132 -9.13 -7.51 -5.33
C SER A 132 -10.16 -8.52 -4.83
N VAL A 133 -9.91 -9.83 -5.01
CA VAL A 133 -10.77 -10.90 -4.49
C VAL A 133 -10.80 -10.88 -2.97
N LEU A 134 -9.66 -10.72 -2.30
CA LEU A 134 -9.58 -10.62 -0.84
C LEU A 134 -10.42 -9.45 -0.34
N PHE A 135 -10.27 -8.26 -0.94
CA PHE A 135 -11.05 -7.09 -0.58
C PHE A 135 -12.55 -7.35 -0.78
N PHE A 136 -12.94 -7.92 -1.93
CA PHE A 136 -14.34 -8.25 -2.22
C PHE A 136 -14.92 -9.21 -1.19
N VAL A 137 -14.21 -10.29 -0.83
CA VAL A 137 -14.67 -11.25 0.16
C VAL A 137 -14.79 -10.60 1.54
N ALA A 138 -13.72 -9.95 2.02
CA ALA A 138 -13.67 -9.40 3.37
C ALA A 138 -14.65 -8.24 3.57
N SER A 139 -14.72 -7.30 2.62
CA SER A 139 -15.59 -6.12 2.71
C SER A 139 -17.07 -6.50 2.74
N ASN A 140 -17.49 -7.44 1.88
CA ASN A 140 -18.88 -7.84 1.78
C ASN A 140 -19.31 -8.80 2.89
N PHE A 141 -18.41 -9.65 3.39
CA PHE A 141 -18.65 -10.39 4.62
C PHE A 141 -18.86 -9.44 5.81
N GLY A 142 -18.04 -8.40 5.92
CA GLY A 142 -18.21 -7.40 6.96
C GLY A 142 -19.47 -6.55 6.78
N ALA A 143 -19.86 -6.20 5.54
CA ALA A 143 -21.14 -5.57 5.25
C ALA A 143 -22.30 -6.44 5.72
N TRP A 144 -22.29 -7.74 5.39
CA TRP A 144 -23.27 -8.71 5.89
C TRP A 144 -23.30 -8.75 7.43
N LEU A 145 -22.15 -8.68 8.11
CA LEU A 145 -22.09 -8.72 9.57
C LEU A 145 -22.60 -7.43 10.22
N MET A 146 -22.28 -6.27 9.66
CA MET A 146 -22.45 -4.96 10.30
C MET A 146 -23.71 -4.21 9.86
N MET A 147 -24.13 -4.35 8.59
CA MET A 147 -25.23 -3.57 8.04
C MET A 147 -26.59 -4.18 8.41
N PRO A 148 -27.57 -3.38 8.88
CA PRO A 148 -28.88 -3.89 9.27
C PRO A 148 -29.71 -4.35 8.07
N GLU A 149 -29.42 -3.86 6.86
CA GLU A 149 -30.16 -4.23 5.64
C GLU A 149 -30.01 -5.72 5.27
N TYR A 150 -28.92 -6.36 5.70
CA TYR A 150 -28.67 -7.78 5.41
C TYR A 150 -29.07 -8.67 6.59
N PRO A 151 -30.04 -9.60 6.39
CA PRO A 151 -30.38 -10.60 7.40
C PRO A 151 -29.15 -11.42 7.81
N LYS A 152 -28.99 -11.72 9.10
CA LYS A 152 -27.86 -12.52 9.62
C LYS A 152 -28.05 -14.02 9.39
N SER A 153 -28.31 -14.38 8.13
CA SER A 153 -28.50 -15.73 7.62
C SER A 153 -27.63 -15.95 6.37
N VAL A 154 -27.50 -17.20 5.92
CA VAL A 154 -26.81 -17.53 4.67
C VAL A 154 -27.44 -16.82 3.47
N GLY A 155 -28.75 -16.64 3.47
CA GLY A 155 -29.46 -15.88 2.42
C GLY A 155 -29.04 -14.40 2.39
N GLY A 156 -28.96 -13.75 3.56
CA GLY A 156 -28.51 -12.36 3.64
C GLY A 156 -27.03 -12.19 3.28
N LEU A 157 -26.19 -13.21 3.53
CA LEU A 157 -24.81 -13.23 3.03
C LEU A 157 -24.78 -13.23 1.50
N GLY A 158 -25.61 -14.07 0.87
CA GLY A 158 -25.78 -14.10 -0.58
C GLY A 158 -26.25 -12.76 -1.15
N MET A 159 -27.16 -12.06 -0.45
CA MET A 159 -27.61 -10.72 -0.84
C MET A 159 -26.45 -9.71 -0.84
N ALA A 160 -25.65 -9.67 0.22
CA ALA A 160 -24.51 -8.75 0.33
C ALA A 160 -23.50 -8.95 -0.80
N TYR A 161 -23.17 -10.20 -1.12
CA TYR A 161 -22.26 -10.51 -2.24
C TYR A 161 -22.86 -10.18 -3.60
N THR A 162 -24.14 -10.48 -3.83
CA THR A 162 -24.80 -10.21 -5.11
C THR A 162 -24.87 -8.71 -5.38
N ALA A 163 -25.20 -7.91 -4.35
CA ALA A 163 -25.22 -6.45 -4.43
C ALA A 163 -23.83 -5.85 -4.74
N ALA A 164 -22.76 -6.56 -4.39
CA ALA A 164 -21.40 -6.09 -4.57
C ALA A 164 -20.81 -6.34 -5.98
N ILE A 165 -21.38 -7.29 -6.75
CA ILE A 165 -20.86 -7.70 -8.07
C ILE A 165 -20.63 -6.51 -9.01
N PRO A 166 -21.56 -5.53 -9.15
CA PRO A 166 -21.36 -4.39 -10.05
C PRO A 166 -20.14 -3.54 -9.72
N PHE A 167 -19.68 -3.55 -8.46
CA PHE A 167 -18.54 -2.76 -8.00
C PHE A 167 -17.21 -3.49 -8.11
N PHE A 168 -17.22 -4.82 -8.26
CA PHE A 168 -16.00 -5.63 -8.28
C PHE A 168 -15.08 -5.29 -9.45
N GLN A 169 -15.66 -5.00 -10.62
CA GLN A 169 -14.89 -4.56 -11.80
C GLN A 169 -14.04 -3.31 -11.49
N TRP A 170 -14.58 -2.35 -10.73
CA TRP A 170 -13.86 -1.13 -10.38
C TRP A 170 -12.75 -1.39 -9.35
N THR A 171 -12.98 -2.31 -8.42
CA THR A 171 -11.92 -2.81 -7.52
C THR A 171 -10.76 -3.40 -8.31
N VAL A 172 -11.05 -4.28 -9.28
CA VAL A 172 -10.02 -4.91 -10.11
C VAL A 172 -9.28 -3.87 -10.95
N LEU A 173 -10.02 -3.02 -11.70
CA LEU A 173 -9.42 -2.00 -12.55
C LEU A 173 -8.57 -1.01 -11.74
N GLY A 174 -9.07 -0.53 -10.60
CA GLY A 174 -8.31 0.35 -9.71
C GLY A 174 -7.05 -0.32 -9.19
N THR A 175 -7.17 -1.53 -8.65
CA THR A 175 -6.02 -2.27 -8.10
C THR A 175 -4.95 -2.50 -9.15
N LEU A 176 -5.32 -2.93 -10.36
CA LEU A 176 -4.37 -3.19 -11.43
C LEU A 176 -3.74 -1.91 -11.99
N PHE A 177 -4.55 -0.86 -12.19
CA PHE A 177 -4.08 0.44 -12.67
C PHE A 177 -3.02 1.03 -11.73
N TYR A 178 -3.34 1.15 -10.43
CA TYR A 178 -2.42 1.71 -9.46
C TYR A 178 -1.23 0.77 -9.20
N SER A 179 -1.40 -0.55 -9.30
CA SER A 179 -0.26 -1.47 -9.20
C SER A 179 0.70 -1.31 -10.37
N ALA A 180 0.18 -1.18 -11.60
CA ALA A 180 1.01 -0.91 -12.77
C ALA A 180 1.78 0.41 -12.60
N LEU A 181 1.11 1.46 -12.12
CA LEU A 181 1.72 2.77 -11.89
C LEU A 181 2.82 2.71 -10.81
N LEU A 182 2.52 2.12 -9.65
CA LEU A 182 3.44 2.05 -8.52
C LEU A 182 4.63 1.11 -8.79
N PHE A 183 4.35 -0.15 -9.14
CA PHE A 183 5.40 -1.14 -9.36
C PHE A 183 6.20 -0.82 -10.64
N GLY A 184 5.52 -0.45 -11.72
CA GLY A 184 6.17 -0.06 -12.99
C GLY A 184 6.95 1.23 -12.86
N GLY A 185 6.34 2.28 -12.28
CA GLY A 185 6.99 3.56 -12.04
C GLY A 185 8.21 3.43 -11.13
N PHE A 186 8.10 2.67 -10.04
CA PHE A 186 9.23 2.41 -9.16
C PHE A 186 10.33 1.58 -9.83
N ALA A 187 9.99 0.59 -10.65
CA ALA A 187 10.97 -0.17 -11.43
C ALA A 187 11.74 0.74 -12.41
N LEU A 188 11.06 1.65 -13.10
CA LEU A 188 11.70 2.66 -13.96
C LEU A 188 12.60 3.60 -13.16
N LEU A 189 12.12 4.13 -12.04
CA LEU A 189 12.89 5.03 -11.18
C LEU A 189 14.15 4.34 -10.63
N ARG A 190 14.01 3.11 -10.14
CA ARG A 190 15.11 2.26 -9.68
C ARG A 190 16.10 1.95 -10.81
N SER A 191 15.65 1.87 -12.07
CA SER A 191 16.56 1.69 -13.20
C SER A 191 17.45 2.92 -13.45
N ARG A 192 16.99 4.13 -13.12
CA ARG A 192 17.70 5.39 -13.38
C ARG A 192 18.50 5.91 -12.19
N VAL A 193 18.17 5.51 -10.96
CA VAL A 193 18.80 6.01 -9.72
C VAL A 193 19.55 4.89 -8.99
N PRO A 194 20.89 4.81 -9.09
CA PRO A 194 21.69 3.74 -8.50
C PRO A 194 21.52 3.60 -6.98
N ALA A 195 21.35 4.71 -6.26
CA ALA A 195 21.15 4.71 -4.80
C ALA A 195 19.91 3.91 -4.37
N LEU A 196 18.84 3.93 -5.16
CA LEU A 196 17.62 3.17 -4.86
C LEU A 196 17.82 1.66 -5.08
N ARG A 197 18.69 1.26 -6.00
CA ARG A 197 18.99 -0.16 -6.25
C ARG A 197 19.63 -0.82 -5.04
N ALA A 198 20.56 -0.13 -4.39
CA ALA A 198 21.30 -0.64 -3.22
C ALA A 198 20.42 -0.79 -1.98
N GLN A 199 19.37 0.02 -1.84
CA GLN A 199 18.54 0.10 -0.62
C GLN A 199 17.21 -0.68 -0.70
N THR A 200 16.85 -1.19 -1.89
CA THR A 200 15.55 -1.85 -2.13
C THR A 200 15.67 -3.18 -2.87
N ALA A 201 16.86 -3.80 -2.84
CA ALA A 201 17.11 -5.14 -3.37
C ALA A 201 16.53 -6.23 -2.47
#